data_AF-A0AAD8RT29-F1
#
_entry.id   AF-A0AAD8RT29-F1
#
_cell.length_a   1.000
_cell.length_b   1.000
_cell.length_c   1.000
_cell.angle_alpha   90.00
_cell.angle_beta   90.00
_cell.angle_gamma   90.00
#
_symmetry.space_group_name_H-M   'P 1'
#
loop_
_entity.id
_entity.type
_entity.pdbx_description
1 polymer ?
#
loop_
_entity_poly.entity_id
_entity_poly.type
_entity_poly.pdbx_seq_one_letter_code
_entity_poly.pdbx_strand_id
1 'polypeptide(L)'
;MNAGQIMTWADFKLKFSKYHVPPGLIKKMRDEFRELKQGRMSVVEYRDRFLTLSRYAPDETDTTEKRKERFLNGLHDEMQTVQVNIPFADLEALVDSAIQMEGKLHQANENRKRRMMHQSGPSNTPRNPTKEIFSELDEINARGHIFPRSFQKTEGKGSGATGAATQAARPGGRGPSVWGPVTPPALPPT
;
A
#
# COMPACT_ATOMS: atom_id res chain seq x y z
N MET A 1 11.45 -29.72 64.91
CA MET A 1 11.84 -30.29 63.59
C MET A 1 10.95 -29.63 62.55
N ASN A 2 11.47 -28.74 61.71
CA ASN A 2 10.65 -28.15 60.64
C ASN A 2 10.41 -29.24 59.59
N ALA A 3 9.13 -29.62 59.43
CA ALA A 3 8.69 -30.60 58.45
C ALA A 3 9.28 -30.24 57.08
N GLY A 4 9.93 -31.20 56.44
CA GLY A 4 10.49 -31.04 55.10
C GLY A 4 9.41 -30.56 54.15
N GLN A 5 9.45 -29.28 53.79
CA GLN A 5 8.47 -28.68 52.92
C GLN A 5 8.63 -29.33 51.54
N ILE A 6 7.76 -30.27 51.22
CA ILE A 6 7.70 -30.92 49.92
C ILE A 6 7.30 -29.83 48.93
N MET A 7 8.30 -29.31 48.22
CA MET A 7 8.11 -28.27 47.23
C MET A 7 7.48 -28.88 45.99
N THR A 8 6.25 -28.47 45.68
CA THR A 8 5.59 -28.96 44.48
C THR A 8 6.31 -28.42 43.24
N TRP A 9 6.17 -29.11 42.11
CA TRP A 9 6.71 -28.63 40.83
C TRP A 9 6.17 -27.24 40.43
N ALA A 10 4.91 -26.94 40.80
CA ALA A 10 4.31 -25.63 40.58
C ALA A 10 5.02 -24.54 41.40
N ASP A 11 5.31 -24.80 42.67
CA ASP A 11 6.05 -23.88 43.55
C ASP A 11 7.47 -23.64 43.06
N PHE A 12 8.12 -24.68 42.51
CA PHE A 12 9.42 -24.56 41.86
C PHE A 12 9.40 -23.63 40.67
N LYS A 13 8.50 -23.87 39.72
CA LYS A 13 8.38 -23.00 38.53
C LYS A 13 8.10 -21.55 38.92
N LEU A 14 7.23 -21.32 39.91
CA LEU A 14 6.91 -19.97 40.37
C LEU A 14 8.12 -19.27 41.00
N LYS A 15 8.81 -19.94 41.94
CA LYS A 15 10.01 -19.37 42.58
C LYS A 15 11.13 -19.15 41.57
N PHE A 16 11.42 -20.15 40.73
CA PHE A 16 12.44 -20.07 39.71
C PHE A 16 12.17 -18.91 38.74
N SER A 17 10.95 -18.83 38.20
CA SER A 17 10.54 -17.73 37.33
C SER A 17 10.70 -16.37 38.01
N LYS A 18 10.26 -16.23 39.27
CA LYS A 18 10.40 -14.97 40.02
C LYS A 18 11.84 -14.47 40.13
N TYR A 19 12.82 -15.37 40.25
CA TYR A 19 14.23 -15.00 40.40
C TYR A 19 14.98 -14.86 39.07
N HIS A 20 14.60 -15.63 38.05
CA HIS A 20 15.32 -15.68 36.77
C HIS A 20 14.63 -14.96 35.62
N VAL A 21 13.36 -14.59 35.79
CA VAL A 21 12.55 -13.92 34.77
C VAL A 21 12.08 -12.57 35.33
N PRO A 22 12.81 -11.48 35.06
CA PRO A 22 12.46 -10.16 35.56
C PRO A 22 11.04 -9.75 35.13
N PRO A 23 10.18 -9.26 36.03
CA PRO A 23 8.83 -8.80 35.66
C PRO A 23 8.83 -7.71 34.58
N GLY A 24 9.85 -6.85 34.58
CA GLY A 24 10.03 -5.82 33.55
C GLY A 24 10.30 -6.40 32.16
N LEU A 25 10.96 -7.56 32.07
CA LEU A 25 11.18 -8.26 30.81
C LEU A 25 9.86 -8.82 30.26
N ILE A 26 9.05 -9.44 31.09
CA ILE A 26 7.72 -9.94 30.70
C ILE A 26 6.83 -8.80 30.24
N LYS A 27 6.82 -7.69 30.98
CA LYS A 27 6.10 -6.48 30.58
C LYS A 27 6.57 -6.00 29.19
N LYS A 28 7.88 -5.90 28.98
CA LYS A 28 8.45 -5.51 27.68
C LYS A 28 8.04 -6.45 26.55
N MET A 29 8.08 -7.77 26.76
CA MET A 29 7.67 -8.74 25.74
C MET A 29 6.17 -8.65 25.43
N ARG A 30 5.33 -8.37 26.43
CA ARG A 30 3.90 -8.14 26.23
C ARG A 30 3.64 -6.83 25.47
N ASP A 31 4.38 -5.78 25.77
CA ASP A 31 4.27 -4.50 25.05
C ASP A 31 4.75 -4.69 23.58
N GLU A 32 5.83 -5.43 23.36
CA GLU A 32 6.27 -5.83 22.01
C GLU A 32 5.21 -6.67 21.30
N PHE A 33 4.55 -7.59 22.02
CA PHE A 33 3.42 -8.33 21.46
C PHE A 33 2.34 -7.37 20.99
N ARG A 34 1.91 -6.40 21.81
CA ARG A 34 0.87 -5.39 21.50
C ARG A 34 1.19 -4.52 20.30
N GLU A 35 2.45 -4.18 20.13
CA GLU A 35 2.92 -3.34 19.02
C GLU A 35 3.27 -4.16 17.77
N LEU A 36 3.24 -5.50 17.86
CA LEU A 36 3.60 -6.37 16.74
C LEU A 36 2.67 -6.14 15.54
N LYS A 37 3.29 -5.73 14.44
CA LYS A 37 2.70 -5.61 13.10
C LYS A 37 3.59 -6.35 12.10
N GLN A 38 3.01 -6.86 11.03
CA GLN A 38 3.73 -7.53 9.95
C GLN A 38 4.79 -6.61 9.35
N GLY A 39 4.44 -5.35 9.06
CA GLY A 39 5.38 -4.35 8.56
C GLY A 39 6.04 -4.81 7.25
N ARG A 40 7.37 -5.02 7.28
CA ARG A 40 8.15 -5.50 6.12
C ARG A 40 8.43 -7.01 6.16
N MET A 41 7.96 -7.70 7.19
CA MET A 41 8.14 -9.14 7.33
C MET A 41 7.18 -9.87 6.39
N SER A 42 7.61 -11.05 5.93
CA SER A 42 6.69 -12.01 5.33
C SER A 42 5.63 -12.46 6.34
N VAL A 43 4.51 -13.00 5.85
CA VAL A 43 3.47 -13.56 6.73
C VAL A 43 4.03 -14.65 7.64
N VAL A 44 4.96 -15.46 7.13
CA VAL A 44 5.59 -16.56 7.89
C VAL A 44 6.45 -16.02 9.03
N GLU A 45 7.31 -15.04 8.76
CA GLU A 45 8.14 -14.41 9.80
C GLU A 45 7.28 -13.70 10.85
N TYR A 46 6.23 -13.01 10.42
CA TYR A 46 5.28 -12.37 11.33
C TYR A 46 4.58 -13.39 12.24
N ARG A 47 4.12 -14.51 11.67
CA ARG A 47 3.53 -15.63 12.43
C ARG A 47 4.48 -16.18 13.48
N ASP A 48 5.73 -16.42 13.14
CA ASP A 48 6.69 -17.00 14.09
C ASP A 48 6.97 -16.03 15.24
N ARG A 49 7.08 -14.73 14.96
CA ARG A 49 7.18 -13.70 16.02
C ARG A 49 5.90 -13.63 16.86
N PHE A 50 4.74 -13.70 16.23
CA PHE A 50 3.45 -13.69 16.92
C PHE A 50 3.35 -14.85 17.91
N LEU A 51 3.64 -16.08 17.48
CA LEU A 51 3.60 -17.28 18.34
C LEU A 51 4.63 -17.24 19.47
N THR A 52 5.78 -16.62 19.22
CA THR A 52 6.82 -16.46 20.24
C THR A 52 6.37 -15.48 21.33
N LEU A 53 5.84 -14.33 20.92
CA LEU A 53 5.46 -13.24 21.81
C LEU A 53 4.12 -13.49 22.52
N SER A 54 3.19 -14.22 21.89
CA SER A 54 1.87 -14.54 22.49
C SER A 54 1.98 -15.29 23.81
N ARG A 55 3.09 -16.02 24.03
CA ARG A 55 3.39 -16.72 25.29
C ARG A 55 3.45 -15.78 26.50
N TYR A 56 3.70 -14.49 26.27
CA TYR A 56 3.80 -13.45 27.30
C TYR A 56 2.52 -12.63 27.47
N ALA A 57 1.51 -12.87 26.63
CA ALA A 57 0.21 -12.19 26.65
C ALA A 57 -0.95 -13.21 26.61
N PRO A 58 -1.05 -14.11 27.60
CA PRO A 58 -2.10 -15.13 27.62
C PRO A 58 -3.51 -14.53 27.73
N ASP A 59 -3.65 -13.34 28.32
CA ASP A 59 -4.89 -12.57 28.42
C ASP A 59 -5.46 -12.11 27.06
N GLU A 60 -4.56 -11.91 26.08
CA GLU A 60 -4.91 -11.48 24.73
C GLU A 60 -5.05 -12.64 23.74
N THR A 61 -4.65 -13.86 24.14
CA THR A 61 -4.62 -15.05 23.26
C THR A 61 -5.19 -16.31 23.91
N ASP A 62 -6.04 -16.11 24.93
CA ASP A 62 -6.75 -17.13 25.70
C ASP A 62 -7.77 -17.90 24.85
N THR A 63 -8.41 -17.23 23.90
CA THR A 63 -9.40 -17.81 22.99
C THR A 63 -8.90 -17.84 21.55
N THR A 64 -9.41 -18.79 20.76
CA THR A 64 -9.13 -18.88 19.33
C THR A 64 -9.55 -17.61 18.60
N GLU A 65 -10.73 -17.06 18.93
CA GLU A 65 -11.25 -15.80 18.37
C GLU A 65 -10.31 -14.63 18.62
N LYS A 66 -9.94 -14.36 19.89
CA LYS A 66 -9.02 -13.26 20.19
C LYS A 66 -7.67 -13.44 19.52
N ARG A 67 -7.16 -14.68 19.45
CA ARG A 67 -5.90 -14.97 18.76
C ARG A 67 -5.98 -14.67 17.26
N LYS A 68 -7.06 -15.10 16.59
CA LYS A 68 -7.31 -14.81 15.16
C LYS A 68 -7.45 -13.31 14.93
N GLU A 69 -8.27 -12.63 15.73
CA GLU A 69 -8.49 -11.18 15.64
C GLU A 69 -7.17 -10.42 15.82
N ARG A 70 -6.39 -10.79 16.84
CA ARG A 70 -5.09 -10.17 17.11
C ARG A 70 -4.11 -10.37 15.98
N PHE A 71 -4.05 -11.57 15.40
CA PHE A 71 -3.20 -11.88 14.26
C PHE A 71 -3.61 -11.06 13.04
N LEU A 72 -4.90 -11.07 12.70
CA LEU A 72 -5.50 -10.33 11.60
C LEU A 72 -5.20 -8.84 11.71
N ASN A 73 -5.44 -8.22 12.87
CA ASN A 73 -5.20 -6.80 13.12
C ASN A 73 -3.72 -6.38 13.00
N GLY A 74 -2.78 -7.33 12.96
CA GLY A 74 -1.37 -7.04 12.74
C GLY A 74 -0.88 -7.32 11.32
N LEU A 75 -1.70 -7.90 10.43
CA LEU A 75 -1.35 -8.09 9.01
C LEU A 75 -1.28 -6.76 8.25
N HIS A 76 -0.82 -6.77 7.01
CA HIS A 76 -0.89 -5.59 6.14
C HIS A 76 -2.34 -5.23 5.77
N ASP A 77 -2.66 -3.93 5.69
CA ASP A 77 -4.03 -3.41 5.50
C ASP A 77 -4.76 -4.01 4.28
N GLU A 78 -4.03 -4.21 3.17
CA GLU A 78 -4.58 -4.83 1.96
C GLU A 78 -5.11 -6.25 2.24
N MET A 79 -4.42 -7.02 3.09
CA MET A 79 -4.84 -8.37 3.45
C MET A 79 -5.92 -8.36 4.53
N GLN A 80 -5.82 -7.45 5.51
CA GLN A 80 -6.85 -7.26 6.53
C GLN A 80 -8.22 -7.03 5.90
N THR A 81 -8.27 -6.13 4.92
CA THR A 81 -9.51 -5.73 4.22
C THR A 81 -10.20 -6.92 3.56
N VAL A 82 -9.44 -7.86 3.02
CA VAL A 82 -9.99 -9.05 2.36
C VAL A 82 -10.38 -10.11 3.38
N GLN A 83 -9.57 -10.30 4.43
CA GLN A 83 -9.73 -11.40 5.37
C GLN A 83 -10.73 -11.14 6.50
N VAL A 84 -11.07 -9.87 6.80
CA VAL A 84 -11.99 -9.52 7.89
C VAL A 84 -13.38 -10.16 7.80
N ASN A 85 -13.83 -10.46 6.57
CA ASN A 85 -15.15 -11.06 6.34
C ASN A 85 -15.10 -12.58 6.13
N ILE A 86 -13.93 -13.21 6.27
CA ILE A 86 -13.76 -14.65 6.05
C ILE A 86 -13.82 -15.36 7.40
N PRO A 87 -14.78 -16.29 7.61
CA PRO A 87 -14.80 -17.09 8.82
C PRO A 87 -13.70 -18.17 8.75
N PHE A 88 -12.67 -18.01 9.58
CA PHE A 88 -11.63 -19.02 9.76
C PHE A 88 -11.92 -19.88 10.99
N ALA A 89 -11.74 -21.20 10.86
CA ALA A 89 -11.91 -22.13 11.98
C ALA A 89 -10.88 -21.87 13.08
N ASP A 90 -9.61 -21.75 12.71
CA ASP A 90 -8.48 -21.54 13.61
C ASP A 90 -7.46 -20.54 13.06
N LEU A 91 -6.36 -20.35 13.80
CA LEU A 91 -5.27 -19.45 13.40
C LEU A 91 -4.53 -19.98 12.16
N GLU A 92 -4.33 -21.29 12.04
CA GLU A 92 -3.54 -21.86 10.94
C GLU A 92 -4.26 -21.66 9.60
N ALA A 93 -5.59 -21.85 9.55
CA ALA A 93 -6.37 -21.57 8.35
C ALA A 93 -6.30 -20.09 7.91
N LEU A 94 -6.28 -19.17 8.87
CA LEU A 94 -6.07 -17.73 8.62
C LEU A 94 -4.67 -17.47 8.05
N VAL A 95 -3.64 -18.06 8.65
CA VAL A 95 -2.24 -17.95 8.21
C VAL A 95 -2.05 -18.49 6.80
N ASP A 96 -2.57 -19.68 6.49
CA ASP A 96 -2.47 -20.29 5.16
C ASP A 96 -3.11 -19.41 4.09
N SER A 97 -4.27 -18.84 4.39
CA SER A 97 -4.94 -17.88 3.49
C SER A 97 -4.10 -16.62 3.28
N ALA A 98 -3.49 -16.09 4.34
CA ALA A 98 -2.62 -14.92 4.27
C ALA A 98 -1.35 -15.17 3.44
N ILE A 99 -0.71 -16.34 3.57
CA ILE A 99 0.45 -16.73 2.77
C ILE A 99 0.09 -16.78 1.28
N GLN A 100 -1.04 -17.40 0.94
CA GLN A 100 -1.51 -17.47 -0.46
C GLN A 100 -1.80 -16.08 -1.03
N MET A 101 -2.37 -15.20 -0.21
CA MET A 101 -2.69 -13.82 -0.60
C MET A 101 -1.43 -12.99 -0.82
N GLU A 102 -0.44 -13.10 0.06
CA GLU A 102 0.87 -12.44 -0.08
C GLU A 102 1.53 -12.81 -1.41
N GLY A 103 1.53 -14.10 -1.77
CA GLY A 103 2.04 -14.56 -3.06
C GLY A 103 1.32 -13.97 -4.27
N LYS A 104 -0.02 -13.89 -4.22
CA LYS A 104 -0.83 -13.28 -5.28
C LYS A 104 -0.58 -11.78 -5.42
N LEU A 105 -0.47 -11.05 -4.30
CA LEU A 105 -0.16 -9.62 -4.28
C LEU A 105 1.22 -9.35 -4.86
N HIS A 106 2.23 -10.15 -4.48
CA HIS A 106 3.58 -10.05 -5.03
C HIS A 106 3.59 -10.26 -6.55
N GLN A 107 2.92 -11.31 -7.04
CA GLN A 107 2.82 -11.59 -8.47
C GLN A 107 2.09 -10.48 -9.24
N ALA A 108 0.99 -9.96 -8.69
CA ALA A 108 0.23 -8.87 -9.31
C ALA A 108 1.08 -7.59 -9.43
N ASN A 109 1.86 -7.26 -8.39
CA ASN A 109 2.75 -6.11 -8.39
C ASN A 109 3.87 -6.26 -9.43
N GLU A 110 4.51 -7.43 -9.51
CA GLU A 110 5.54 -7.71 -10.51
C GLU A 110 4.99 -7.64 -11.94
N ASN A 111 3.80 -8.18 -12.19
CA ASN A 111 3.13 -8.08 -13.49
C ASN A 111 2.79 -6.62 -13.84
N ARG A 112 2.33 -5.82 -12.87
CA ARG A 112 2.06 -4.39 -13.06
C ARG A 112 3.33 -3.63 -13.43
N LYS A 113 4.44 -3.90 -12.72
CA LYS A 113 5.75 -3.30 -13.01
C LYS A 113 6.23 -3.64 -14.42
N ARG A 114 6.13 -4.92 -14.82
CA ARG A 114 6.44 -5.34 -16.19
C ARG A 114 5.59 -4.59 -17.21
N ARG A 115 4.28 -4.48 -17.02
CA ARG A 115 3.38 -3.75 -17.92
C ARG A 115 3.72 -2.26 -18.05
N MET A 116 4.17 -1.62 -16.96
CA MET A 116 4.59 -0.22 -16.99
C MET A 116 5.91 -0.03 -17.75
N MET A 117 6.87 -0.95 -17.64
CA MET A 117 8.13 -0.90 -18.39
C MET A 117 7.96 -1.18 -19.89
N HIS A 118 6.94 -1.96 -20.28
CA HIS A 118 6.64 -2.27 -21.68
C HIS A 118 5.69 -1.26 -22.35
N GLN A 119 5.05 -0.36 -21.58
CA GLN A 119 4.16 0.69 -22.09
C GLN A 119 4.89 2.01 -22.44
N SER A 120 6.22 2.10 -22.26
CA SER A 120 7.03 3.23 -22.74
C SER A 120 7.37 3.17 -24.25
N GLY A 121 6.58 2.44 -25.04
CA GLY A 121 6.57 2.52 -26.51
C GLY A 121 5.60 3.62 -26.98
N PRO A 122 5.81 4.21 -28.18
CA PRO A 122 5.08 5.40 -28.60
C PRO A 122 3.57 5.15 -28.60
N SER A 123 2.84 6.09 -27.99
CA SER A 123 1.38 6.13 -27.99
C SER A 123 0.86 6.11 -29.43
N ASN A 124 0.34 4.98 -29.88
CA ASN A 124 -0.48 4.92 -31.07
C ASN A 124 -1.86 5.49 -30.70
N THR A 125 -1.95 6.82 -30.67
CA THR A 125 -3.24 7.50 -30.75
C THR A 125 -3.91 7.06 -32.07
N PRO A 126 -5.17 6.60 -32.07
CA PRO A 126 -5.86 6.26 -33.31
C PRO A 126 -5.87 7.49 -34.22
N ARG A 127 -5.18 7.40 -35.36
CA ARG A 127 -5.19 8.45 -36.38
C ARG A 127 -6.60 8.48 -36.97
N ASN A 128 -7.37 9.48 -36.56
CA ASN A 128 -8.74 9.70 -37.01
C ASN A 128 -8.73 9.83 -38.56
N PRO A 129 -9.40 8.93 -39.32
CA PRO A 129 -9.31 8.88 -40.79
C PRO A 129 -9.98 10.06 -41.50
N THR A 130 -10.61 10.97 -40.76
CA THR A 130 -11.36 12.12 -41.28
C THR A 130 -10.51 13.26 -41.82
N LYS A 131 -9.16 13.15 -41.77
CA LYS A 131 -8.24 14.16 -42.33
C LYS A 131 -7.75 13.84 -43.74
N GLU A 132 -7.91 12.61 -44.22
CA GLU A 132 -7.45 12.20 -45.56
C GLU A 132 -8.45 12.64 -46.66
N ILE A 133 -9.74 12.74 -46.34
CA ILE A 133 -10.78 13.11 -47.32
C ILE A 133 -10.70 14.59 -47.73
N PHE A 134 -10.15 15.47 -46.88
CA PHE A 134 -10.06 16.91 -47.17
C PHE A 134 -8.77 17.32 -47.89
N SER A 135 -7.83 16.39 -48.10
CA SER A 135 -6.60 16.66 -48.84
C SER A 135 -6.77 16.43 -50.35
N GLU A 136 -7.70 15.55 -50.74
CA GLU A 136 -7.93 15.15 -52.13
C GLU A 136 -8.88 16.11 -52.89
N LEU A 137 -9.50 17.07 -52.19
CA LEU A 137 -10.43 18.04 -52.79
C LEU A 137 -9.77 19.39 -53.18
N ASP A 138 -8.54 19.67 -52.73
CA ASP A 138 -7.81 20.89 -53.15
C ASP A 138 -7.03 20.69 -54.46
N GLU A 139 -6.63 19.46 -54.80
CA GLU A 139 -5.89 19.17 -56.05
C GLU A 139 -6.79 19.15 -57.30
N ILE A 140 -8.09 18.90 -57.14
CA ILE A 140 -9.05 18.88 -58.26
C ILE A 140 -9.51 20.31 -58.64
N ASN A 141 -9.42 21.28 -57.72
CA ASN A 141 -9.84 22.66 -57.96
C ASN A 141 -8.81 23.51 -58.76
N ALA A 142 -7.59 23.00 -58.98
CA ALA A 142 -6.53 23.71 -59.73
C ALA A 142 -6.61 23.53 -61.27
N ARG A 143 -7.54 22.71 -61.77
CA ARG A 143 -7.78 22.53 -63.21
C ARG A 143 -9.20 22.96 -63.52
N GLY A 144 -9.35 24.26 -63.74
CA GLY A 144 -10.64 24.87 -64.05
C GLY A 144 -11.37 24.14 -65.18
N HIS A 145 -12.59 23.69 -64.90
CA HIS A 145 -13.76 24.04 -65.70
C HIS A 145 -15.04 23.39 -65.14
N ILE A 146 -16.03 24.28 -64.91
CA ILE A 146 -17.47 24.11 -65.13
C ILE A 146 -18.17 23.10 -64.20
N PHE A 147 -18.89 23.59 -63.18
CA PHE A 147 -20.35 23.39 -63.01
C PHE A 147 -20.88 24.44 -62.00
N PRO A 148 -22.18 24.82 -62.08
CA PRO A 148 -22.65 26.09 -61.59
C PRO A 148 -23.15 26.08 -60.15
N ARG A 149 -23.09 27.29 -59.63
CA ARG A 149 -23.68 27.88 -58.44
C ARG A 149 -25.18 27.56 -58.32
N SER A 150 -25.57 26.80 -57.29
CA SER A 150 -26.74 27.10 -56.43
C SER A 150 -27.03 25.97 -55.44
N PHE A 151 -26.74 26.19 -54.15
CA PHE A 151 -27.75 25.96 -53.13
C PHE A 151 -27.44 26.80 -51.89
N GLN A 152 -28.36 27.71 -51.61
CA GLN A 152 -28.32 28.72 -50.57
C GLN A 152 -28.64 28.06 -49.23
N LYS A 153 -27.82 28.27 -48.19
CA LYS A 153 -28.25 28.08 -46.81
C LYS A 153 -28.07 29.38 -46.04
N THR A 154 -29.18 29.78 -45.47
CA THR A 154 -29.53 31.04 -44.85
C THR A 154 -28.83 31.26 -43.52
N GLU A 155 -28.64 32.54 -43.21
CA GLU A 155 -28.15 33.10 -41.94
C GLU A 155 -28.96 32.64 -40.71
N GLY A 156 -28.27 32.60 -39.57
CA GLY A 156 -28.84 32.55 -38.23
C GLY A 156 -27.90 33.25 -37.25
N LYS A 157 -28.25 34.49 -36.91
CA LYS A 157 -27.51 35.47 -36.10
C LYS A 157 -28.00 35.45 -34.64
N GLY A 158 -27.10 35.63 -33.67
CA GLY A 158 -27.42 35.95 -32.26
C GLY A 158 -26.24 35.62 -31.35
N SER A 159 -25.29 36.54 -31.09
CA SER A 159 -25.29 37.63 -30.09
C SER A 159 -25.51 37.19 -28.63
N GLY A 160 -24.54 37.53 -27.77
CA GLY A 160 -24.71 37.56 -26.32
C GLY A 160 -23.41 37.47 -25.55
N ALA A 161 -22.63 38.56 -25.51
CA ALA A 161 -21.55 38.75 -24.53
C ALA A 161 -22.07 39.56 -23.33
N THR A 162 -21.55 39.25 -22.13
CA THR A 162 -21.36 40.03 -20.87
C THR A 162 -21.60 39.09 -19.69
N GLY A 163 -20.79 38.97 -18.63
CA GLY A 163 -19.57 39.64 -18.19
C GLY A 163 -19.23 39.18 -16.76
N ALA A 164 -18.22 39.82 -16.18
CA ALA A 164 -17.80 39.85 -14.76
C ALA A 164 -16.74 38.83 -14.29
N ALA A 165 -15.52 39.37 -14.19
CA ALA A 165 -14.42 38.90 -13.37
C ALA A 165 -14.67 39.20 -11.88
N THR A 166 -14.14 38.36 -10.99
CA THR A 166 -13.68 38.79 -9.66
C THR A 166 -12.44 37.99 -9.30
N GLN A 167 -11.40 38.75 -8.98
CA GLN A 167 -10.06 38.35 -8.58
C GLN A 167 -10.06 37.88 -7.12
N ALA A 168 -9.22 36.89 -6.79
CA ALA A 168 -8.73 36.70 -5.44
C ALA A 168 -7.24 36.31 -5.49
N ALA A 169 -6.40 37.28 -5.13
CA ALA A 169 -4.98 37.13 -4.93
C ALA A 169 -4.68 36.46 -3.59
N ARG A 170 -3.64 35.60 -3.55
CA ARG A 170 -2.93 35.24 -2.32
C ARG A 170 -1.42 35.42 -2.58
N PRO A 171 -0.68 36.16 -1.74
CA PRO A 171 0.76 36.41 -1.93
C PRO A 171 1.56 35.18 -1.47
N GLY A 172 2.66 34.82 -2.15
CA GLY A 172 4.03 35.22 -1.77
C GLY A 172 4.61 34.24 -0.73
N GLY A 173 5.76 33.58 -0.89
CA GLY A 173 6.89 33.86 -1.74
C GLY A 173 7.78 32.63 -1.96
N ARG A 174 8.60 32.74 -2.99
CA ARG A 174 9.73 31.86 -3.31
C ARG A 174 10.97 32.39 -2.58
N GLY A 175 11.74 31.49 -1.97
CA GLY A 175 13.16 31.69 -1.71
C GLY A 175 13.92 30.43 -2.17
N PRO A 176 15.00 30.54 -2.96
CA PRO A 176 15.85 29.40 -3.29
C PRO A 176 17.12 29.41 -2.42
N SER A 177 17.54 28.26 -1.88
CA SER A 177 18.97 27.92 -1.75
C SER A 177 19.24 26.53 -1.18
N VAL A 178 19.88 25.73 -2.05
CA VAL A 178 21.05 24.87 -1.83
C VAL A 178 21.05 23.90 -0.63
N TRP A 179 20.80 22.61 -0.92
CA TRP A 179 21.41 21.51 -0.17
C TRP A 179 22.35 20.78 -1.12
N GLY A 180 23.64 21.06 -1.00
CA GLY A 180 24.69 20.25 -1.62
C GLY A 180 24.91 18.94 -0.84
N PRO A 181 25.53 17.93 -1.45
CA PRO A 181 25.84 16.68 -0.75
C PRO A 181 26.93 16.91 0.32
N VAL A 182 26.61 16.57 1.57
CA VAL A 182 27.60 16.49 2.66
C VAL A 182 28.49 15.28 2.43
N THR A 183 29.77 15.53 2.18
CA THR A 183 30.83 14.51 2.16
C THR A 183 31.23 14.17 3.60
N PRO A 184 31.31 12.89 4.01
CA PRO A 184 31.84 12.54 5.33
C PRO A 184 33.37 12.70 5.39
N PRO A 185 33.96 13.09 6.53
CA PRO A 185 35.41 13.09 6.71
C PRO A 185 35.95 11.66 6.84
N ALA A 186 37.04 11.37 6.13
CA ALA A 186 37.80 10.12 6.24
C ALA A 186 38.55 10.06 7.58
N LEU A 187 38.56 8.87 8.21
CA LEU A 187 39.42 8.57 9.35
C LEU A 187 40.69 7.81 8.88
N PRO A 188 41.86 8.06 9.50
CA PRO A 188 43.14 7.44 9.14
C PRO A 188 43.26 5.98 9.63
N PRO A 189 44.19 5.19 9.06
CA PRO A 189 44.40 3.80 9.46
C PRO A 189 45.23 3.69 10.75
N THR A 190 44.89 2.69 11.57
CA THR A 190 45.77 2.04 12.56
C THR A 190 45.46 0.56 12.60
#